data_AF-A0A389LW52-F1
#
_entry.id   AF-A0A389LW52-F1
#
_cell.length_a   1.000
_cell.length_b   1.000
_cell.length_c   1.000
_cell.angle_alpha   90.00
_cell.angle_beta   90.00
_cell.angle_gamma   90.00
#
_symmetry.space_group_name_H-M   'P 1'
#
loop_
_entity.id
_entity.type
_entity.pdbx_description
1 polymer ?
#
loop_
_entity_poly.entity_id
_entity_poly.type
_entity_poly.pdbx_seq_one_letter_code
_entity_poly.pdbx_strand_id
1 'polypeptide(L)'
;MMEKFLIFKTRDELIRIQIDKILYFEADRNYTKLILSSGIQFVFSVNIGKIEEILAKQIQSYSNVLLRVGKSHIINKMHILQINIPKTKLVFTGLDGKAKELIVPKEPLKVLKETLEKEFSAPKVDIKDEEMADEQ
;
A
#
# COMPACT_ATOMS: atom_id res chain seq x y z
N MET A 1 -4.54 14.45 -15.88
CA MET A 1 -5.74 13.60 -15.72
C MET A 1 -5.22 12.27 -15.16
N MET A 2 -5.57 11.87 -13.93
CA MET A 2 -5.01 10.64 -13.32
C MET A 2 -5.40 9.42 -14.15
N GLU A 3 -4.46 8.49 -14.33
CA GLU A 3 -4.78 7.17 -14.83
C GLU A 3 -5.78 6.51 -13.89
N LYS A 4 -6.96 6.16 -14.42
CA LYS A 4 -8.04 5.59 -13.61
C LYS A 4 -7.90 4.08 -13.49
N PHE A 5 -7.27 3.43 -14.46
CA PHE A 5 -7.27 1.97 -14.58
C PHE A 5 -5.89 1.41 -14.92
N LEU A 6 -5.56 0.32 -14.25
CA LEU A 6 -4.48 -0.59 -14.56
C LEU A 6 -5.03 -1.77 -15.39
N ILE A 7 -4.35 -2.13 -16.47
CA ILE A 7 -4.79 -3.21 -17.35
C ILE A 7 -3.72 -4.30 -17.39
N PHE A 8 -4.12 -5.51 -17.03
CA PHE A 8 -3.36 -6.73 -17.31
C PHE A 8 -4.04 -7.49 -18.43
N LYS A 9 -3.31 -7.72 -19.53
CA LYS A 9 -3.82 -8.47 -20.67
C LYS A 9 -3.00 -9.74 -20.85
N THR A 10 -3.68 -10.87 -20.90
CA THR A 10 -3.13 -12.15 -21.33
C THR A 10 -3.65 -12.48 -22.73
N ARG A 11 -3.37 -13.69 -23.23
CA ARG A 11 -3.91 -14.15 -24.52
C ARG A 11 -5.44 -14.23 -24.49
N ASP A 12 -5.99 -14.74 -23.39
CA ASP A 12 -7.40 -15.13 -23.28
C ASP A 12 -8.20 -14.20 -22.36
N GLU A 13 -7.53 -13.36 -21.55
CA GLU A 13 -8.19 -12.53 -20.54
C GLU A 13 -7.69 -11.08 -20.57
N LEU A 14 -8.59 -10.16 -20.21
CA LEU A 14 -8.25 -8.77 -19.90
C LEU A 14 -8.80 -8.43 -18.52
N ILE A 15 -7.89 -8.11 -17.62
CA ILE A 15 -8.20 -7.68 -16.26
C ILE A 15 -8.01 -6.17 -16.21
N ARG A 16 -9.09 -5.46 -15.86
CA ARG A 16 -9.10 -4.01 -15.72
C ARG A 16 -9.41 -3.64 -14.28
N ILE A 17 -8.50 -2.91 -13.65
CA ILE A 17 -8.51 -2.65 -12.20
C ILE A 17 -8.45 -1.15 -11.98
N GLN A 18 -9.32 -0.62 -11.13
CA GLN A 18 -9.22 0.80 -10.78
C GLN A 18 -8.08 1.01 -9.78
N ILE A 19 -7.22 1.99 -10.04
CA ILE A 19 -6.03 2.26 -9.21
C ILE A 19 -6.45 2.73 -7.80
N ASP A 20 -7.55 3.48 -7.70
CA ASP A 20 -8.13 3.91 -6.42
C ASP A 20 -8.69 2.76 -5.57
N LYS A 21 -8.81 1.54 -6.11
CA LYS A 21 -9.26 0.37 -5.35
C LYS A 21 -8.13 -0.53 -4.90
N ILE A 22 -6.90 -0.29 -5.35
CA ILE A 22 -5.74 -1.10 -4.98
C ILE A 22 -5.32 -0.75 -3.55
N LEU A 23 -5.26 -1.74 -2.65
CA LEU A 23 -4.64 -1.56 -1.33
C LEU A 23 -3.14 -1.82 -1.40
N TYR A 24 -2.75 -3.03 -1.79
CA TYR A 24 -1.36 -3.42 -1.94
C TYR A 24 -1.21 -4.64 -2.85
N PHE A 25 0.03 -4.83 -3.31
CA PHE A 25 0.50 -6.07 -3.90
C PHE A 25 1.44 -6.78 -2.93
N GLU A 26 1.39 -8.10 -2.92
CA GLU A 26 2.20 -8.97 -2.07
C GLU A 26 2.88 -10.05 -2.91
N ALA A 27 4.18 -10.22 -2.73
CA ALA A 27 4.95 -11.26 -3.39
C ALA A 27 4.74 -12.61 -2.70
N ASP A 28 4.38 -13.62 -3.49
CA ASP A 28 4.28 -15.00 -3.05
C ASP A 28 5.11 -15.89 -4.00
N ARG A 29 6.40 -16.04 -3.68
CA ARG A 29 7.39 -16.72 -4.52
C ARG A 29 7.45 -16.12 -5.94
N ASN A 30 6.98 -16.86 -6.94
CA ASN A 30 6.93 -16.44 -8.35
C ASN A 30 5.59 -15.80 -8.75
N TYR A 31 4.69 -15.64 -7.79
CA TYR A 31 3.38 -15.04 -7.96
C TYR A 31 3.31 -13.70 -7.25
N THR A 32 2.36 -12.88 -7.67
CA THR A 32 2.03 -11.63 -6.98
C THR A 32 0.53 -11.60 -6.71
N LYS A 33 0.16 -11.42 -5.45
CA LYS A 33 -1.22 -11.20 -5.03
C LYS A 33 -1.52 -9.72 -5.08
N LEU A 34 -2.68 -9.36 -5.58
CA LEU A 34 -3.24 -8.02 -5.53
C LEU A 34 -4.46 -8.05 -4.63
N ILE A 35 -4.47 -7.14 -3.64
CA ILE A 35 -5.57 -6.98 -2.70
C ILE A 35 -6.27 -5.67 -3.00
N LEU A 36 -7.58 -5.74 -3.24
CA LEU A 36 -8.44 -4.58 -3.43
C LEU A 36 -9.17 -4.18 -2.15
N SER A 37 -9.61 -2.93 -2.08
CA SER A 37 -10.35 -2.37 -0.95
C SER A 37 -11.75 -2.97 -0.78
N SER A 38 -12.27 -3.64 -1.81
CA SER A 38 -13.50 -4.45 -1.74
C SER A 38 -13.29 -5.82 -1.07
N GLY A 39 -12.04 -6.20 -0.79
CA GLY A 39 -11.67 -7.53 -0.30
C GLY A 39 -11.43 -8.56 -1.40
N ILE A 40 -11.68 -8.22 -2.68
CA ILE A 40 -11.36 -9.07 -3.83
C ILE A 40 -9.83 -9.21 -3.94
N GLN A 41 -9.39 -10.43 -4.26
CA GLN A 41 -7.99 -10.75 -4.47
C GLN A 41 -7.75 -11.32 -5.87
N PHE A 42 -6.65 -10.91 -6.49
CA PHE A 42 -6.17 -11.48 -7.75
C PHE A 42 -4.77 -12.06 -7.55
N VAL A 43 -4.48 -13.16 -8.22
CA VAL A 43 -3.15 -13.78 -8.21
C VAL A 43 -2.61 -13.76 -9.63
N PHE A 44 -1.48 -13.11 -9.83
CA PHE A 44 -0.78 -13.08 -11.10
C PHE A 44 0.40 -14.05 -11.07
N SER A 45 0.57 -14.81 -12.14
CA SER A 45 1.72 -15.70 -12.38
C SER A 45 2.96 -14.93 -12.83
N VAL A 46 3.25 -13.81 -12.16
CA VAL A 46 4.43 -12.98 -12.38
C VAL A 46 4.98 -12.52 -11.04
N ASN A 47 6.30 -12.35 -10.98
CA ASN A 47 6.95 -11.82 -9.81
C ASN A 47 6.61 -10.33 -9.61
N ILE A 48 6.78 -9.88 -8.37
CA ILE A 48 6.40 -8.53 -7.97
C ILE A 48 7.28 -7.45 -8.63
N GLY A 49 8.52 -7.77 -9.01
CA GLY A 49 9.39 -6.84 -9.75
C GLY A 49 8.84 -6.54 -11.14
N LYS A 50 8.28 -7.56 -11.81
CA LYS A 50 7.64 -7.39 -13.11
C LYS A 50 6.33 -6.60 -13.01
N ILE A 51 5.57 -6.82 -11.93
CA ILE A 51 4.40 -6.01 -11.61
C ILE A 51 4.79 -4.55 -11.44
N GLU A 52 5.86 -4.26 -10.69
CA GLU A 52 6.39 -2.91 -10.51
C GLU A 52 6.77 -2.24 -11.85
N GLU A 53 7.45 -2.95 -12.75
CA GLU A 53 7.73 -2.43 -14.09
C GLU A 53 6.46 -2.12 -14.89
N ILE A 54 5.42 -2.96 -14.80
CA ILE A 54 4.14 -2.74 -15.49
C ILE A 54 3.45 -1.50 -14.92
N LEU A 55 3.43 -1.37 -13.60
CA LEU A 55 2.85 -0.23 -12.90
C LEU A 55 3.56 1.08 -13.28
N ALA A 56 4.89 1.09 -13.28
CA ALA A 56 5.69 2.25 -13.67
C ALA A 56 5.50 2.66 -15.15
N LYS A 57 5.18 1.71 -16.04
CA LYS A 57 4.89 1.98 -17.45
C LYS A 57 3.48 2.50 -17.71
N GLN A 58 2.50 2.02 -16.94
CA GLN A 58 1.09 2.39 -17.15
C GLN A 58 0.65 3.61 -16.32
N ILE A 59 1.38 3.96 -15.26
CA ILE A 59 1.00 5.03 -14.33
C ILE A 59 2.09 6.13 -14.36
N GLN A 60 1.79 7.26 -14.98
CA GLN A 60 2.74 8.37 -15.18
C GLN A 60 3.20 9.00 -13.86
N SER A 61 2.42 8.85 -12.78
CA SER A 61 2.77 9.26 -11.42
C SER A 61 2.80 8.08 -10.44
N TYR A 62 3.33 6.93 -10.88
CA TYR A 62 3.40 5.69 -10.09
C TYR A 62 3.88 5.92 -8.65
N SER A 63 5.03 6.58 -8.47
CA SER A 63 5.65 6.82 -7.16
C SER A 63 4.81 7.68 -6.21
N ASN A 64 3.88 8.47 -6.75
CA ASN A 64 3.00 9.32 -5.95
C ASN A 64 1.85 8.52 -5.32
N VAL A 65 1.48 7.39 -5.92
CA VAL A 65 0.35 6.57 -5.48
C VAL A 65 0.82 5.28 -4.83
N LEU A 66 1.75 4.58 -5.49
CA LEU A 66 2.23 3.26 -5.10
C LEU A 66 3.71 3.35 -4.72
N LEU A 67 4.07 2.73 -3.60
CA LEU A 67 5.45 2.69 -3.11
C LEU A 67 5.89 1.25 -2.83
N ARG A 68 7.08 0.90 -3.31
CA ARG A 68 7.72 -0.37 -2.98
C ARG A 68 8.20 -0.35 -1.53
N VAL A 69 7.75 -1.29 -0.72
CA VAL A 69 8.09 -1.41 0.70
C VAL A 69 8.72 -2.78 0.95
N GLY A 70 10.05 -2.76 1.13
CA GLY A 70 10.85 -3.97 1.28
C GLY A 70 10.84 -4.86 0.04
N LYS A 71 11.07 -6.16 0.24
CA LYS A 71 11.22 -7.13 -0.87
C LYS A 71 9.89 -7.68 -1.38
N SER A 72 8.82 -7.63 -0.59
CA SER A 72 7.59 -8.37 -0.88
C SER A 72 6.33 -7.52 -1.03
N HIS A 73 6.37 -6.21 -0.82
CA HIS A 73 5.15 -5.40 -0.85
C HIS A 73 5.26 -4.17 -1.75
N ILE A 74 4.20 -3.87 -2.51
CA ILE A 74 3.97 -2.58 -3.15
C ILE A 74 2.67 -2.02 -2.57
N ILE A 75 2.72 -0.84 -1.97
CA ILE A 75 1.67 -0.32 -1.09
C ILE A 75 1.06 0.94 -1.70
N ASN A 76 -0.27 1.04 -1.70
CA ASN A 76 -0.96 2.27 -2.09
C ASN A 76 -1.00 3.24 -0.90
N LYS A 77 -0.28 4.35 -1.05
CA LYS A 77 -0.15 5.39 -0.01
C LYS A 77 -1.50 6.04 0.32
N MET A 78 -2.39 6.12 -0.66
CA MET A 78 -3.68 6.80 -0.51
C MET A 78 -4.66 6.09 0.43
N HIS A 79 -4.44 4.80 0.69
CA HIS A 79 -5.30 4.00 1.56
C HIS A 79 -4.70 3.75 2.94
N ILE A 80 -3.50 4.28 3.23
CA ILE A 80 -2.86 4.08 4.54
C ILE A 80 -3.66 4.84 5.60
N LEU A 81 -4.19 4.11 6.57
CA LEU A 81 -4.88 4.65 7.75
C LEU A 81 -3.91 4.85 8.91
N GLN A 82 -3.07 3.85 9.19
CA GLN A 82 -2.17 3.88 10.35
C GLN A 82 -0.91 3.03 10.09
N ILE A 83 0.24 3.56 10.54
CA ILE A 83 1.51 2.83 10.59
C ILE A 83 1.88 2.57 12.05
N ASN A 84 1.91 1.31 12.46
CA ASN A 84 2.32 0.90 13.81
C ASN A 84 3.67 0.16 13.76
N ILE A 85 4.75 0.89 14.05
CA ILE A 85 6.12 0.35 14.05
C ILE A 85 6.33 -0.72 15.13
N PRO A 86 5.94 -0.52 16.41
CA PRO A 86 6.12 -1.54 17.45
C PRO A 86 5.42 -2.86 17.13
N LYS A 87 4.20 -2.81 16.58
CA LYS A 87 3.40 -3.98 16.23
C LYS A 87 3.68 -4.51 14.81
N THR A 88 4.64 -3.92 14.09
CA THR A 88 4.98 -4.30 12.70
C THR A 88 3.75 -4.37 11.78
N LYS A 89 2.85 -3.41 11.93
CA LYS A 89 1.50 -3.47 11.37
C LYS A 89 1.15 -2.20 10.61
N LEU A 90 0.69 -2.38 9.38
CA LEU A 90 0.12 -1.35 8.53
C LEU A 90 -1.39 -1.56 8.43
N VAL A 91 -2.16 -0.50 8.60
CA VAL A 91 -3.62 -0.52 8.53
C VAL A 91 -4.08 0.31 7.35
N PHE A 92 -4.99 -0.25 6.56
CA PHE A 92 -5.61 0.41 5.42
C PHE A 92 -7.08 0.69 5.64
N THR A 93 -7.59 1.75 5.05
CA THR A 93 -9.03 2.04 4.99
C THR A 93 -9.70 1.23 3.87
N GLY A 94 -10.56 0.29 4.25
CA GLY A 94 -11.41 -0.45 3.31
C GLY A 94 -12.62 0.35 2.84
N LEU A 95 -13.30 -0.15 1.81
CA LEU A 95 -14.43 0.54 1.15
C LEU A 95 -15.72 0.54 2.00
N ASP A 96 -15.83 -0.39 2.95
CA ASP A 96 -16.95 -0.55 3.88
C ASP A 96 -16.64 0.01 5.28
N GLY A 97 -15.59 0.83 5.41
CA GLY A 97 -15.11 1.33 6.69
C GLY A 97 -14.36 0.28 7.52
N LYS A 98 -14.20 -0.95 7.03
CA LYS A 98 -13.39 -1.95 7.73
C LYS A 98 -11.91 -1.71 7.49
N ALA A 99 -11.16 -1.74 8.57
CA ALA A 99 -9.72 -1.71 8.53
C ALA A 99 -9.18 -3.03 7.97
N LYS A 100 -8.26 -2.95 7.00
CA LYS A 100 -7.49 -4.10 6.54
C LYS A 100 -6.08 -4.01 7.09
N GLU A 101 -5.61 -5.10 7.69
CA GLU A 101 -4.31 -5.14 8.34
C GLU A 101 -3.30 -5.91 7.49
N LEU A 102 -2.07 -5.41 7.44
CA LEU A 102 -0.93 -6.04 6.80
C LEU A 102 0.26 -6.04 7.75
N ILE A 103 0.90 -7.20 7.92
CA ILE A 103 2.12 -7.32 8.72
C ILE A 103 3.31 -7.01 7.81
N VAL A 104 4.07 -5.99 8.19
CA VAL A 104 5.25 -5.54 7.45
C VAL A 104 6.43 -5.45 8.41
N PRO A 105 7.62 -5.99 8.05
CA PRO A 105 8.78 -5.92 8.93
C PRO A 105 9.14 -4.49 9.33
N LYS A 106 9.74 -4.36 10.52
CA LYS A 106 10.03 -3.07 11.17
C LYS A 106 10.86 -2.11 10.31
N GLU A 107 11.89 -2.63 9.63
CA GLU A 107 12.78 -1.84 8.78
C GLU A 107 12.05 -1.18 7.59
N PRO A 108 11.38 -1.93 6.69
CA PRO A 108 10.56 -1.33 5.63
C PRO A 108 9.49 -0.37 6.13
N LEU A 109 8.88 -0.67 7.29
CA LEU A 109 7.81 0.15 7.84
C LEU A 109 8.32 1.51 8.34
N LYS A 110 9.54 1.57 8.89
CA LYS A 110 10.22 2.83 9.23
C LYS A 110 10.47 3.68 7.98
N VAL A 111 11.00 3.08 6.91
CA VAL A 111 11.26 3.80 5.64
C VAL A 111 9.97 4.34 5.04
N LEU A 112 8.89 3.57 5.09
CA LEU A 112 7.57 4.02 4.65
C LEU A 112 7.09 5.24 5.47
N LYS A 113 7.20 5.18 6.80
CA LYS A 113 6.84 6.30 7.68
C LYS A 113 7.64 7.56 7.36
N GLU A 114 8.96 7.46 7.27
CA GLU A 114 9.85 8.59 6.98
C GLU A 114 9.58 9.21 5.60
N THR A 115 9.23 8.37 4.61
CA THR A 115 8.89 8.84 3.26
C THR A 115 7.61 9.66 3.28
N LEU A 116 6.57 9.19 3.98
CA LEU A 116 5.32 9.94 4.14
C LEU A 116 5.56 11.25 4.90
N GLU A 117 6.30 11.22 6.02
CA GLU A 117 6.60 12.43 6.80
C GLU A 117 7.33 13.50 5.97
N LYS A 118 8.23 13.10 5.06
CA LYS A 118 8.91 14.03 4.15
C LYS A 118 7.96 14.64 3.12
N GLU A 119 6.96 13.89 2.66
CA GLU A 119 5.92 14.39 1.75
C GLU A 119 4.97 15.39 2.46
N PHE A 120 4.76 15.24 3.76
CA PHE A 120 3.89 16.09 4.60
C PHE A 120 4.62 17.27 5.27
N SER A 121 5.58 17.94 4.62
CA SER A 121 6.28 19.11 5.19
C SER A 121 5.37 20.34 5.38
N ALA A 122 4.40 20.24 6.28
CA ALA A 122 3.57 21.26 6.91
C ALA A 122 3.71 21.06 8.44
N PRO A 123 3.44 22.08 9.28
CA PRO A 123 3.93 22.12 10.66
C PRO A 123 3.51 20.90 11.47
N LYS A 124 4.51 20.24 12.07
CA LYS A 124 4.32 19.07 12.93
C LYS A 124 3.42 19.46 14.11
N VAL A 125 2.26 18.82 14.21
CA VAL A 125 1.52 18.74 15.47
C VAL A 125 1.87 17.38 16.06
N ASP A 126 2.92 17.36 16.88
CA ASP A 126 3.23 16.20 17.70
C ASP A 126 2.16 16.10 18.78
N ILE A 127 1.17 15.24 18.56
CA ILE A 127 0.25 14.82 19.62
C ILE A 127 1.09 13.94 20.55
N LYS A 128 1.56 14.53 21.66
CA LYS A 128 2.18 13.75 22.73
C LYS A 128 1.11 12.80 23.25
N ASP A 129 1.45 11.53 23.39
CA ASP A 129 0.70 10.62 24.23
C ASP A 129 0.74 11.23 25.64
N GLU A 130 -0.30 11.96 26.03
CA GLU A 130 -0.52 12.28 27.44
C GLU A 130 -0.72 10.93 28.11
N GLU A 131 0.31 10.48 28.81
CA GLU A 131 0.15 9.52 29.89
C GLU A 131 -1.00 10.05 30.75
N MET A 132 -2.16 9.42 30.65
CA MET A 132 -3.17 9.48 31.68
C MET A 132 -2.52 8.84 32.91
N ALA A 133 -1.78 9.66 33.65
CA ALA A 133 -1.51 9.40 35.04
C ALA A 133 -2.90 9.33 35.69
N ASP A 134 -3.36 8.11 35.97
CA ASP A 134 -4.42 7.89 36.94
C ASP A 134 -3.94 8.55 38.25
N GLU A 135 -4.46 9.75 38.52
CA GLU A 135 -4.39 10.36 39.84
C GLU A 135 -5.37 9.60 40.76
N GLN A 136 -4.75 8.88 41.70
CA GLN A 136 -5.24 8.42 43.02
C GLN A 136 -6.17 7.20 43.08
#